data_AF-A0AAN7Z987-F1
#
_entry.id   AF-A0AAN7Z987-F1
#
_cell.length_a   1.000
_cell.length_b   1.000
_cell.length_c   1.000
_cell.angle_alpha   90.00
_cell.angle_beta   90.00
_cell.angle_gamma   90.00
#
_symmetry.space_group_name_H-M   'P 1'
#
loop_
_entity.id
_entity.type
_entity.pdbx_description
1 polymer ?
#
loop_
_entity_poly.entity_id
_entity_poly.type
_entity_poly.pdbx_seq_one_letter_code
_entity_poly.pdbx_strand_id
1 'polypeptide(L)'
;MLKSHVRRAAHRNKRYVIAYVTSVTRCQIIPLGSAIQAWNIRPFSATMVAGQSMTAVREAKAESGVKSNANAGITRNMKEEKKSINFLRGWPATLLLPAAALCAASQTALTDPNIWAPGLEYGPDLGYQPLREALARWLGRFYGGVIPTTSAMKTEDDIADGITITGGASQNLACLLQSFTDPGQTLAIWVVAPCYFLACPIFEDAGFGGRLRAVPEDAEGVDTAVLEREMSALEERQQQDEESNHPSAKYKNPDPHRKIYRHVVYCVPAFSNPSGRTTTRRRRED
;
A
#
# COMPACT_ATOMS: atom_id res chain seq x y z
N MET A 1 17.31 8.27 -44.51
CA MET A 1 18.44 9.15 -44.17
C MET A 1 17.91 10.24 -43.24
N LEU A 2 17.97 10.03 -41.92
CA LEU A 2 18.01 11.09 -40.90
C LEU A 2 18.42 10.42 -39.58
N LYS A 3 19.74 10.29 -39.40
CA LYS A 3 20.40 9.99 -38.14
C LYS A 3 20.60 11.32 -37.42
N SER A 4 20.01 11.53 -36.26
CA SER A 4 20.53 12.39 -35.17
C SER A 4 19.49 12.50 -34.06
N HIS A 5 19.94 12.71 -32.81
CA HIS A 5 19.20 12.79 -31.54
C HIS A 5 19.15 11.54 -30.64
N VAL A 6 20.06 10.58 -30.84
CA VAL A 6 20.47 9.68 -29.75
C VAL A 6 21.93 9.96 -29.41
N ARG A 7 22.16 10.88 -28.47
CA ARG A 7 23.38 10.97 -27.63
C ARG A 7 23.28 12.12 -26.62
N ARG A 8 22.87 11.80 -25.38
CA ARG A 8 23.53 12.17 -24.11
C ARG A 8 22.64 11.79 -22.92
N ALA A 9 22.77 10.56 -22.47
CA ALA A 9 22.47 10.14 -21.10
C ALA A 9 23.23 8.83 -20.80
N ALA A 10 24.54 8.83 -21.04
CA ALA A 10 25.44 7.77 -20.61
C ALA A 10 26.20 8.31 -19.39
N HIS A 11 25.65 8.06 -18.19
CA HIS A 11 26.26 8.02 -16.86
C HIS A 11 25.23 8.44 -15.79
N ARG A 12 24.51 7.45 -15.24
CA ARG A 12 23.98 7.39 -13.86
C ARG A 12 23.18 6.11 -13.73
N ASN A 13 23.82 5.07 -13.21
CA ASN A 13 23.21 3.76 -12.96
C ASN A 13 22.37 3.83 -11.65
N LYS A 14 21.46 4.80 -11.55
CA LYS A 14 20.56 4.95 -10.40
C LYS A 14 19.46 3.89 -10.53
N ARG A 15 19.64 2.75 -9.85
CA ARG A 15 18.65 1.66 -9.83
C ARG A 15 17.74 1.84 -8.62
N TYR A 16 16.51 2.26 -8.85
CA TYR A 16 15.44 2.30 -7.86
C TYR A 16 14.26 1.42 -8.30
N VAL A 17 13.44 1.00 -7.34
CA VAL A 17 12.15 0.36 -7.60
C VAL A 17 11.05 1.16 -6.92
N ILE A 18 9.96 1.37 -7.65
CA ILE A 18 8.74 1.98 -7.13
C ILE A 18 7.80 0.83 -6.78
N ALA A 19 7.47 0.69 -5.50
CA ALA A 19 6.46 -0.26 -5.05
C ALA A 19 5.10 0.43 -5.04
N TYR A 20 4.22 0.05 -5.97
CA TYR A 20 2.84 0.51 -5.99
C TYR A 20 1.97 -0.37 -5.09
N VAL A 21 1.26 0.25 -4.16
CA VAL A 21 0.12 -0.37 -3.48
C VAL A 21 -1.11 0.40 -3.93
N THR A 22 -1.92 -0.19 -4.81
CA THR A 22 -3.20 0.39 -5.24
C THR A 22 -4.33 -0.20 -4.41
N SER A 23 -5.09 0.66 -3.73
CA SER A 23 -6.43 0.37 -3.27
C SER A 23 -7.39 1.12 -4.20
N VAL A 24 -8.18 0.41 -4.99
CA VAL A 24 -9.17 1.02 -5.87
C VAL A 24 -10.54 0.90 -5.19
N THR A 25 -10.98 1.97 -4.54
CA THR A 25 -12.40 2.13 -4.20
C THR A 25 -12.86 3.54 -4.55
N ARG A 26 -13.97 3.61 -5.28
CA ARG A 26 -14.59 4.84 -5.77
C ARG A 26 -15.33 5.51 -4.61
N CYS A 27 -14.83 6.64 -4.12
CA CYS A 27 -15.63 7.54 -3.28
C CYS A 27 -16.06 8.73 -4.15
N GLN A 28 -17.35 8.83 -4.46
CA GLN A 28 -17.90 10.03 -5.09
C GLN A 28 -17.87 11.16 -4.06
N ILE A 29 -16.96 12.11 -4.23
CA ILE A 29 -16.95 13.35 -3.45
C ILE A 29 -17.80 14.37 -4.22
N ILE A 30 -18.93 14.76 -3.63
CA ILE A 30 -19.72 15.92 -4.06
C ILE A 30 -19.07 17.16 -3.42
N PRO A 31 -18.65 18.18 -4.19
CA PRO A 31 -18.01 19.36 -3.61
C PRO A 31 -19.07 20.28 -3.01
N LEU A 32 -18.99 20.55 -1.71
CA LEU A 32 -19.60 21.71 -1.08
C LEU A 32 -18.51 22.76 -0.84
N GLY A 33 -18.78 23.97 -1.32
CA GLY A 33 -17.80 25.02 -1.54
C GLY A 33 -17.20 25.67 -0.29
N SER A 34 -16.00 26.22 -0.54
CA SER A 34 -15.42 27.49 -0.09
C SER A 34 -15.44 27.93 1.38
N ALA A 35 -14.23 28.33 1.79
CA ALA A 35 -13.82 29.17 2.93
C ALA A 35 -13.57 28.42 4.24
N ILE A 36 -12.32 28.48 4.76
CA ILE A 36 -11.93 29.07 6.07
C ILE A 36 -10.41 29.34 6.05
N GLN A 37 -10.03 30.43 6.71
CA GLN A 37 -8.76 31.17 6.74
C GLN A 37 -7.49 30.40 7.17
N ALA A 38 -6.36 30.92 6.70
CA ALA A 38 -5.01 30.57 7.10
C ALA A 38 -4.74 30.79 8.59
N TRP A 39 -4.14 29.79 9.25
CA TRP A 39 -3.52 29.93 10.56
C TRP A 39 -2.03 29.60 10.46
N ASN A 40 -1.21 30.55 10.90
CA ASN A 40 0.24 30.47 11.01
C ASN A 40 0.60 29.59 12.22
N ILE A 41 1.41 28.53 12.05
CA ILE A 41 1.91 27.72 13.16
C ILE A 41 3.42 27.47 13.01
N ARG A 42 4.16 27.92 14.02
CA ARG A 42 5.61 27.68 14.26
C ARG A 42 5.86 26.24 14.75
N PRO A 43 7.09 25.70 14.64
CA PRO A 43 7.33 24.26 14.70
C PRO A 43 7.11 23.69 16.10
N PHE A 44 6.29 22.63 16.19
CA PHE A 44 6.11 21.84 17.40
C PHE A 44 6.74 20.46 17.19
N SER A 45 7.64 20.08 18.10
CA SER A 45 8.22 18.74 18.17
C SER A 45 7.14 17.75 18.57
N ALA A 46 6.85 16.76 17.71
CA ALA A 46 5.83 15.75 17.97
C ALA A 46 6.47 14.40 18.32
N THR A 47 6.44 14.04 19.59
CA THR A 47 6.52 12.63 20.03
C THR A 47 5.16 11.99 19.76
N MET A 48 5.11 10.98 18.88
CA MET A 48 3.84 10.32 18.52
C MET A 48 3.40 9.34 19.61
N VAL A 49 2.24 9.58 20.19
CA VAL A 49 1.53 8.61 21.05
C VAL A 49 0.67 7.73 20.15
N ALA A 50 0.93 6.42 20.18
CA ALA A 50 0.10 5.41 19.54
C ALA A 50 -1.33 5.47 20.11
N GLY A 51 -2.32 5.73 19.26
CA GLY A 51 -3.72 5.69 19.62
C GLY A 51 -4.13 4.28 20.03
N GLN A 52 -4.20 4.03 21.34
CA GLN A 52 -4.81 2.85 21.90
C GLN A 52 -6.32 2.85 21.62
N SER A 53 -6.81 1.76 21.04
CA SER A 53 -8.17 1.30 21.26
C SER A 53 -8.14 -0.23 21.43
N MET A 54 -7.56 -0.68 22.55
CA MET A 54 -7.88 -2.00 23.09
C MET A 54 -9.21 -1.88 23.83
N THR A 55 -10.32 -2.24 23.17
CA THR A 55 -11.55 -2.52 23.89
C THR A 55 -11.41 -3.93 24.46
N ALA A 56 -11.01 -4.01 25.73
CA ALA A 56 -10.94 -5.25 26.48
C ALA A 56 -12.31 -5.95 26.47
N VAL A 57 -12.38 -7.13 25.85
CA VAL A 57 -13.50 -8.05 26.01
C VAL A 57 -13.43 -8.59 27.43
N ARG A 58 -14.21 -8.01 28.35
CA ARG A 58 -14.46 -8.61 29.66
C ARG A 58 -15.55 -9.67 29.50
N GLU A 59 -15.16 -10.94 29.65
CA GLU A 59 -16.08 -12.06 29.83
C GLU A 59 -16.93 -11.82 31.09
N ALA A 60 -18.25 -11.73 30.92
CA ALA A 60 -19.20 -11.73 32.03
C ALA A 60 -19.54 -13.18 32.40
N LYS A 61 -19.06 -13.63 33.56
CA LYS A 61 -19.52 -14.84 34.23
C LYS A 61 -21.02 -14.71 34.53
N ALA A 62 -21.81 -15.67 34.06
CA ALA A 62 -23.21 -15.81 34.42
C ALA A 62 -23.32 -16.50 35.79
N GLU A 63 -23.79 -15.77 36.81
CA GLU A 63 -24.30 -16.37 38.05
C GLU A 63 -25.83 -16.34 38.02
N SER A 64 -26.43 -17.52 38.19
CA SER A 64 -27.85 -17.78 38.24
C SER A 64 -28.41 -17.42 39.62
N GLY A 65 -29.33 -16.47 39.67
CA GLY A 65 -30.05 -16.11 40.88
C GLY A 65 -31.41 -15.49 40.53
N VAL A 66 -32.43 -16.34 40.36
CA VAL A 66 -33.82 -15.90 40.21
C VAL A 66 -34.32 -15.42 41.58
N LYS A 67 -34.63 -14.13 41.69
CA LYS A 67 -35.62 -13.62 42.64
C LYS A 67 -36.53 -12.62 41.94
N SER A 68 -37.78 -13.01 41.78
CA SER A 68 -38.87 -12.13 41.38
C SER A 68 -39.17 -11.13 42.50
N ASN A 69 -39.30 -9.84 42.15
CA ASN A 69 -40.21 -8.97 42.89
C ASN A 69 -40.75 -7.86 42.00
N ALA A 70 -42.06 -7.66 42.13
CA ALA A 70 -42.89 -6.78 41.34
C ALA A 70 -42.74 -5.29 41.74
N ASN A 71 -43.06 -4.42 40.79
CA ASN A 71 -43.47 -3.02 40.95
C ASN A 71 -42.53 -2.08 41.73
N ALA A 72 -41.57 -1.50 41.01
CA ALA A 72 -41.16 -0.11 41.21
C ALA A 72 -41.15 0.58 39.84
N GLY A 73 -41.92 1.65 39.71
CA GLY A 73 -42.00 2.46 38.50
C GLY A 73 -40.64 3.05 38.16
N ILE A 74 -39.93 2.41 37.24
CA ILE A 74 -38.71 2.96 36.65
C ILE A 74 -39.18 3.79 35.46
N THR A 75 -39.38 5.09 35.68
CA THR A 75 -39.18 6.07 34.62
C THR A 75 -37.75 5.89 34.14
N ARG A 76 -37.54 5.03 33.12
CA ARG A 76 -36.28 4.98 32.40
C ARG A 76 -36.15 6.34 31.74
N ASN A 77 -35.40 7.22 32.38
CA ASN A 77 -34.89 8.42 31.78
C ASN A 77 -33.95 7.95 30.67
N MET A 78 -34.50 7.60 29.50
CA MET A 78 -33.74 7.29 28.30
C MET A 78 -33.07 8.61 27.91
N LYS A 79 -31.91 8.86 28.50
CA LYS A 79 -30.97 9.84 28.01
C LYS A 79 -30.67 9.38 26.58
N GLU A 80 -31.26 10.04 25.59
CA GLU A 80 -30.94 9.79 24.19
C GLU A 80 -29.43 9.93 24.05
N GLU A 81 -28.72 8.80 23.91
CA GLU A 81 -27.30 8.83 23.64
C GLU A 81 -27.11 9.49 22.29
N LYS A 82 -26.52 10.70 22.31
CA LYS A 82 -26.16 11.42 21.09
C LYS A 82 -25.25 10.51 20.27
N LYS A 83 -25.75 10.07 19.12
CA LYS A 83 -24.97 9.28 18.16
C LYS A 83 -23.73 10.09 17.78
N SER A 84 -22.56 9.58 18.11
CA SER A 84 -21.28 10.15 17.70
C SER A 84 -21.09 9.94 16.19
N ILE A 85 -20.67 10.99 15.48
CA ILE A 85 -20.28 10.92 14.07
C ILE A 85 -18.76 10.76 14.02
N ASN A 86 -18.29 9.68 13.40
CA ASN A 86 -16.87 9.34 13.34
C ASN A 86 -16.34 9.43 11.90
N PHE A 87 -15.46 10.41 11.65
CA PHE A 87 -14.79 10.62 10.36
C PHE A 87 -13.39 9.98 10.28
N LEU A 88 -12.94 9.25 11.31
CA LEU A 88 -11.61 8.64 11.39
C LEU A 88 -11.55 7.22 10.82
N ARG A 89 -12.70 6.60 10.52
CA ARG A 89 -12.74 5.22 9.99
C ARG A 89 -12.60 5.22 8.47
N GLY A 90 -11.54 4.58 7.98
CA GLY A 90 -11.27 4.39 6.54
C GLY A 90 -11.86 3.11 5.95
N TRP A 91 -12.95 2.57 6.52
CA TRP A 91 -13.58 1.35 6.01
C TRP A 91 -14.68 1.67 5.00
N PRO A 92 -14.94 0.79 4.01
CA PRO A 92 -16.07 0.96 3.11
C PRO A 92 -17.39 0.93 3.89
N ALA A 93 -18.40 1.61 3.35
CA ALA A 93 -19.75 1.57 3.90
C ALA A 93 -20.29 0.13 3.89
N THR A 94 -20.99 -0.29 4.94
CA THR A 94 -21.53 -1.65 5.08
C THR A 94 -22.45 -2.05 3.92
N LEU A 95 -23.19 -1.10 3.36
CA LEU A 95 -24.06 -1.31 2.19
C LEU A 95 -23.31 -1.68 0.91
N LEU A 96 -22.01 -1.41 0.83
CA LEU A 96 -21.16 -1.77 -0.31
C LEU A 96 -20.50 -3.14 -0.15
N LEU A 97 -20.67 -3.81 0.99
CA LEU A 97 -20.06 -5.12 1.24
C LEU A 97 -20.82 -6.20 0.46
N PRO A 98 -20.16 -6.96 -0.43
CA PRO A 98 -20.83 -7.85 -1.38
C PRO A 98 -21.15 -9.23 -0.78
N ALA A 99 -21.77 -9.27 0.41
CA ALA A 99 -21.99 -10.52 1.16
C ALA A 99 -22.77 -11.59 0.36
N ALA A 100 -23.84 -11.19 -0.34
CA ALA A 100 -24.63 -12.11 -1.15
C ALA A 100 -23.84 -12.69 -2.34
N ALA A 101 -23.05 -11.85 -3.02
CA ALA A 101 -22.23 -12.28 -4.16
C ALA A 101 -21.10 -13.22 -3.71
N LEU A 102 -20.47 -12.94 -2.56
CA LEU A 102 -19.46 -13.82 -1.97
C LEU A 102 -20.07 -15.18 -1.60
N CYS A 103 -21.25 -15.20 -1.00
CA CYS A 103 -21.95 -16.44 -0.66
C CYS A 103 -22.22 -17.30 -1.91
N ALA A 104 -22.78 -16.70 -2.97
CA ALA A 104 -23.03 -17.39 -4.22
C ALA A 104 -21.75 -17.94 -4.87
N ALA A 105 -20.67 -17.14 -4.91
CA ALA A 105 -19.39 -17.57 -5.45
C ALA A 105 -18.77 -18.72 -4.64
N SER A 106 -18.85 -18.66 -3.30
CA SER A 106 -18.39 -19.75 -2.43
C SER A 106 -19.18 -21.03 -2.64
N GLN A 107 -20.51 -20.95 -2.83
CA GLN A 107 -21.33 -22.12 -3.15
C GLN A 107 -20.87 -22.75 -4.46
N THR A 108 -20.78 -21.98 -5.55
CA THR A 108 -20.30 -22.49 -6.84
C THR A 108 -18.93 -23.16 -6.71
N ALA A 109 -17.98 -22.49 -6.06
CA ALA A 109 -16.62 -22.99 -5.91
C ALA A 109 -16.53 -24.29 -5.11
N LEU A 110 -17.39 -24.46 -4.09
CA LEU A 110 -17.34 -25.61 -3.19
C LEU A 110 -18.25 -26.78 -3.60
N THR A 111 -19.19 -26.57 -4.54
CA THR A 111 -20.08 -27.64 -5.02
C THR A 111 -19.65 -28.27 -6.34
N ASP A 112 -18.81 -27.60 -7.14
CA ASP A 112 -18.29 -28.14 -8.40
C ASP A 112 -16.97 -28.90 -8.15
N PRO A 113 -16.92 -30.24 -8.34
CA PRO A 113 -15.70 -31.02 -8.16
C PRO A 113 -14.53 -30.57 -9.02
N ASN A 114 -14.78 -29.96 -10.19
CA ASN A 114 -13.71 -29.47 -11.06
C ASN A 114 -13.05 -28.20 -10.51
N ILE A 115 -13.70 -27.52 -9.55
CA ILE A 115 -13.18 -26.30 -8.92
C ILE A 115 -12.59 -26.62 -7.55
N TRP A 116 -13.35 -27.27 -6.65
CA TRP A 116 -12.88 -27.45 -5.28
C TRP A 116 -11.74 -28.46 -5.18
N ALA A 117 -11.74 -29.53 -5.99
CA ALA A 117 -10.71 -30.57 -5.90
C ALA A 117 -9.30 -29.98 -6.12
N PRO A 118 -9.00 -29.30 -7.26
CA PRO A 118 -7.71 -28.63 -7.43
C PRO A 118 -7.57 -27.38 -6.54
N GLY A 119 -8.68 -26.74 -6.15
CA GLY A 119 -8.65 -25.53 -5.31
C GLY A 119 -8.27 -25.76 -3.85
N LEU A 120 -8.41 -26.99 -3.34
CA LEU A 120 -8.04 -27.38 -1.98
C LEU A 120 -6.68 -28.10 -1.90
N GLU A 121 -6.00 -28.26 -3.03
CA GLU A 121 -4.65 -28.80 -3.13
C GLU A 121 -3.59 -27.68 -3.14
N TYR A 122 -2.32 -28.06 -3.25
CA TYR A 122 -1.26 -27.07 -3.53
C TYR A 122 -1.51 -26.43 -4.91
N GLY A 123 -1.62 -25.11 -4.91
CA GLY A 123 -1.89 -24.34 -6.12
C GLY A 123 -0.62 -23.87 -6.84
N PRO A 124 -0.77 -23.32 -8.06
CA PRO A 124 0.33 -22.68 -8.78
C PRO A 124 0.91 -21.48 -8.01
N ASP A 125 2.21 -21.23 -8.12
CA ASP A 125 2.91 -20.13 -7.45
C ASP A 125 2.31 -18.74 -7.75
N LEU A 126 1.86 -18.52 -8.99
CA LEU A 126 1.24 -17.25 -9.42
C LEU A 126 -0.20 -17.09 -8.90
N GLY A 127 -0.81 -18.17 -8.41
CA GLY A 127 -2.22 -18.26 -8.04
C GLY A 127 -3.14 -18.73 -9.17
N TYR A 128 -4.41 -18.90 -8.82
CA TYR A 128 -5.45 -19.49 -9.66
C TYR A 128 -5.58 -18.78 -11.02
N GLN A 129 -5.29 -19.50 -12.11
CA GLN A 129 -5.22 -18.95 -13.47
C GLN A 129 -6.51 -18.22 -13.90
N PRO A 130 -7.72 -18.79 -13.75
CA PRO A 130 -8.96 -18.09 -14.17
C PRO A 130 -9.20 -16.76 -13.45
N LEU A 131 -8.76 -16.64 -12.19
CA LEU A 131 -8.81 -15.37 -11.46
C LEU A 131 -7.84 -14.35 -12.05
N ARG A 132 -6.61 -14.76 -12.39
CA ARG A 132 -5.62 -13.86 -13.00
C ARG A 132 -6.10 -13.33 -14.35
N GLU A 133 -6.67 -14.17 -15.20
CA GLU A 133 -7.28 -13.76 -16.47
C GLU A 133 -8.46 -12.80 -16.28
N ALA A 134 -9.34 -13.08 -15.32
CA ALA A 134 -10.46 -12.20 -14.99
C ALA A 134 -9.97 -10.82 -14.50
N LEU A 135 -8.91 -10.79 -13.69
CA LEU A 135 -8.26 -9.55 -13.24
C LEU A 135 -7.58 -8.82 -14.40
N ALA A 136 -6.88 -9.53 -15.30
CA ALA A 136 -6.29 -8.94 -16.50
C ALA A 136 -7.33 -8.24 -17.36
N ARG A 137 -8.47 -8.91 -17.64
CA ARG A 137 -9.61 -8.29 -18.33
C ARG A 137 -10.20 -7.10 -17.57
N TRP A 138 -10.38 -7.22 -16.25
CA TRP A 138 -10.95 -6.16 -15.43
C TRP A 138 -10.06 -4.91 -15.39
N LEU A 139 -8.76 -5.09 -15.14
CA LEU A 139 -7.76 -4.04 -15.14
C LEU A 139 -7.60 -3.43 -16.54
N GLY A 140 -7.61 -4.25 -17.59
CA GLY A 140 -7.49 -3.81 -18.98
C GLY A 140 -8.58 -2.81 -19.40
N ARG A 141 -9.80 -2.92 -18.85
CA ARG A 141 -10.87 -1.94 -19.10
C ARG A 141 -10.54 -0.52 -18.60
N PHE A 142 -9.71 -0.40 -17.56
CA PHE A 142 -9.36 0.87 -16.95
C PHE A 142 -7.94 1.34 -17.31
N TYR A 143 -6.99 0.40 -17.41
CA TYR A 143 -5.56 0.67 -17.61
C TYR A 143 -5.02 0.23 -18.98
N GLY A 144 -5.86 -0.29 -19.88
CA GLY A 144 -5.40 -0.89 -21.15
C GLY A 144 -4.55 0.03 -22.04
N GLY A 145 -4.73 1.35 -21.95
CA GLY A 145 -3.92 2.33 -22.69
C GLY A 145 -2.56 2.68 -22.04
N VAL A 146 -2.27 2.16 -20.84
CA VAL A 146 -1.05 2.49 -20.06
C VAL A 146 -0.29 1.27 -19.55
N ILE A 147 -0.85 0.06 -19.66
CA ILE A 147 -0.10 -1.18 -19.40
C ILE A 147 0.98 -1.27 -20.48
N PRO A 148 2.28 -1.28 -20.11
CA PRO A 148 3.34 -1.43 -21.09
C PRO A 148 3.22 -2.82 -21.72
N THR A 149 2.67 -2.90 -22.93
CA THR A 149 2.76 -4.10 -23.74
C THR A 149 4.22 -4.20 -24.18
N THR A 150 5.02 -4.95 -23.44
CA THR A 150 6.32 -5.39 -23.98
C THR A 150 6.04 -6.18 -25.26
N SER A 151 7.05 -6.35 -26.13
CA SER A 151 6.87 -7.15 -27.35
C SER A 151 6.38 -8.59 -27.08
N ALA A 152 6.43 -9.05 -25.82
CA ALA A 152 5.98 -10.34 -25.32
C ALA A 152 4.60 -10.34 -24.63
N MET A 153 3.96 -9.18 -24.38
CA MET A 153 2.62 -9.11 -23.76
C MET A 153 1.59 -8.55 -24.74
N LYS A 154 1.03 -9.42 -25.58
CA LYS A 154 0.08 -9.05 -26.65
C LYS A 154 -1.31 -9.65 -26.44
N THR A 155 -1.41 -10.75 -25.69
CA THR A 155 -2.65 -11.47 -25.44
C THR A 155 -3.13 -11.26 -24.00
N GLU A 156 -4.40 -11.61 -23.71
CA GLU A 156 -4.91 -11.60 -22.34
C GLU A 156 -4.12 -12.53 -21.43
N ASP A 157 -3.68 -13.68 -21.96
CA ASP A 157 -2.89 -14.68 -21.24
C ASP A 157 -1.52 -14.11 -20.85
N ASP A 158 -0.85 -13.39 -21.76
CA ASP A 158 0.43 -12.74 -21.44
C ASP A 158 0.27 -11.67 -20.35
N ILE A 159 -0.87 -10.96 -20.29
CA ILE A 159 -1.16 -9.98 -19.23
C ILE A 159 -1.42 -10.71 -17.91
N ALA A 160 -2.12 -11.83 -17.94
CA ALA A 160 -2.38 -12.66 -16.76
C ALA A 160 -1.09 -13.24 -16.17
N ASP A 161 -0.07 -13.53 -16.98
CA ASP A 161 1.26 -13.96 -16.53
C ASP A 161 2.03 -12.86 -15.80
N GLY A 162 1.70 -11.59 -16.06
CA GLY A 162 2.19 -10.45 -15.29
C GLY A 162 1.49 -10.22 -13.95
N ILE A 163 0.48 -11.03 -13.60
CA ILE A 163 -0.30 -10.91 -12.36
C ILE A 163 0.07 -12.05 -11.40
N THR A 164 0.23 -11.72 -10.12
CA THR A 164 0.40 -12.71 -9.06
C THR A 164 -0.60 -12.45 -7.94
N ILE A 165 -1.28 -13.50 -7.49
CA ILE A 165 -2.20 -13.41 -6.35
C ILE A 165 -1.40 -13.43 -5.05
N THR A 166 -1.71 -12.50 -4.15
CA THR A 166 -1.03 -12.35 -2.86
C THR A 166 -2.06 -12.32 -1.74
N GLY A 167 -1.65 -12.56 -0.49
CA GLY A 167 -2.47 -12.43 0.72
C GLY A 167 -2.78 -10.99 1.12
N GLY A 168 -2.80 -10.06 0.15
CA GLY A 168 -3.09 -8.65 0.33
C GLY A 168 -1.87 -7.74 0.28
N ALA A 169 -2.14 -6.44 0.23
CA ALA A 169 -1.13 -5.39 0.02
C ALA A 169 0.00 -5.42 1.06
N SER A 170 -0.31 -5.63 2.34
CA SER A 170 0.69 -5.65 3.42
C SER A 170 1.64 -6.84 3.30
N GLN A 171 1.11 -8.04 3.01
CA GLN A 171 1.96 -9.21 2.79
C GLN A 171 2.84 -9.01 1.55
N ASN A 172 2.26 -8.51 0.45
CA ASN A 172 3.02 -8.29 -0.76
C ASN A 172 4.14 -7.25 -0.58
N LEU A 173 3.91 -6.19 0.21
CA LEU A 173 4.96 -5.23 0.55
C LEU A 173 6.13 -5.91 1.27
N ALA A 174 5.85 -6.81 2.22
CA ALA A 174 6.89 -7.60 2.87
C ALA A 174 7.64 -8.52 1.88
N CYS A 175 6.92 -9.21 0.97
CA CYS A 175 7.53 -10.05 -0.06
C CYS A 175 8.43 -9.24 -1.03
N LEU A 176 8.01 -8.03 -1.40
CA LEU A 176 8.81 -7.13 -2.23
C LEU A 176 10.11 -6.74 -1.54
N LEU A 177 10.06 -6.36 -0.26
CA LEU A 177 11.25 -6.04 0.51
C LEU A 177 12.16 -7.27 0.66
N GLN A 178 11.58 -8.43 0.94
CA GLN A 178 12.33 -9.69 1.02
C GLN A 178 13.07 -10.01 -0.29
N SER A 179 12.45 -9.74 -1.43
CA SER A 179 13.01 -10.09 -2.74
C SER A 179 13.96 -9.04 -3.32
N PHE A 180 13.70 -7.76 -3.10
CA PHE A 180 14.32 -6.67 -3.86
C PHE A 180 15.19 -5.73 -3.02
N THR A 181 15.32 -6.01 -1.72
CA THR A 181 16.17 -5.22 -0.81
C THR A 181 17.11 -6.11 -0.03
N ASP A 182 18.22 -5.56 0.42
CA ASP A 182 19.16 -6.21 1.34
C ASP A 182 19.52 -5.18 2.42
N PRO A 183 19.33 -5.48 3.72
CA PRO A 183 19.66 -4.54 4.78
C PRO A 183 21.10 -4.02 4.75
N GLY A 184 22.05 -4.75 4.16
CA GLY A 184 23.42 -4.29 4.00
C GLY A 184 23.65 -3.44 2.75
N GLN A 185 22.83 -3.56 1.70
CA GLN A 185 23.06 -2.87 0.41
C GLN A 185 22.03 -1.77 0.10
N THR A 186 20.80 -1.90 0.61
CA THR A 186 19.72 -0.94 0.41
C THR A 186 19.88 0.22 1.40
N LEU A 187 20.07 1.43 0.89
CA LEU A 187 20.39 2.61 1.67
C LEU A 187 19.18 3.22 2.37
N ALA A 188 18.05 3.32 1.68
CA ALA A 188 16.88 4.02 2.21
C ALA A 188 15.57 3.56 1.58
N ILE A 189 14.52 3.69 2.39
CA ILE A 189 13.13 3.64 1.95
C ILE A 189 12.60 5.08 1.94
N TRP A 190 12.29 5.59 0.76
CA TRP A 190 11.69 6.92 0.57
C TRP A 190 10.18 6.81 0.65
N VAL A 191 9.58 7.50 1.61
CA VAL A 191 8.17 7.41 1.95
C VAL A 191 7.54 8.78 1.70
N VAL A 192 6.56 8.86 0.80
CA VAL A 192 5.81 10.11 0.59
C VAL A 192 5.06 10.47 1.86
N ALA A 193 5.23 11.70 2.36
CA ALA A 193 4.67 12.16 3.62
C ALA A 193 3.54 13.20 3.37
N PRO A 194 2.37 13.04 4.02
CA PRO A 194 2.03 11.99 4.98
C PRO A 194 1.77 10.62 4.29
N CYS A 195 1.98 9.52 5.02
CA CYS A 195 1.92 8.16 4.46
C CYS A 195 0.91 7.25 5.16
N TYR A 196 0.60 6.12 4.50
CA TYR A 196 -0.19 5.05 5.10
C TYR A 196 0.62 4.37 6.21
N PHE A 197 0.33 4.75 7.46
CA PHE A 197 1.15 4.41 8.62
C PHE A 197 1.35 2.90 8.86
N LEU A 198 0.42 2.05 8.39
CA LEU A 198 0.54 0.58 8.51
C LEU A 198 1.65 0.00 7.64
N ALA A 199 2.20 0.77 6.68
CA ALA A 199 3.38 0.38 5.92
C ALA A 199 4.68 0.54 6.74
N CYS A 200 4.73 1.48 7.69
CA CYS A 200 5.98 1.80 8.42
C CYS A 200 6.57 0.61 9.18
N PRO A 201 5.79 -0.14 10.00
CA PRO A 201 6.32 -1.31 10.70
C PRO A 201 6.88 -2.37 9.75
N ILE A 202 6.31 -2.53 8.54
CA ILE A 202 6.77 -3.51 7.55
C ILE A 202 8.19 -3.15 7.05
N PHE A 203 8.50 -1.86 6.91
CA PHE A 203 9.86 -1.42 6.57
C PHE A 203 10.83 -1.65 7.73
N GLU A 204 10.40 -1.38 8.96
CA GLU A 204 11.21 -1.60 10.15
C GLU A 204 11.54 -3.08 10.34
N ASP A 205 10.55 -3.97 10.21
CA ASP A 205 10.70 -5.43 10.28
C ASP A 205 11.62 -5.98 9.17
N ALA A 206 11.65 -5.32 8.02
CA ALA A 206 12.57 -5.64 6.94
C ALA A 206 14.02 -5.13 7.18
N GLY A 207 14.29 -4.54 8.35
CA GLY A 207 15.61 -4.06 8.78
C GLY A 207 15.89 -2.60 8.41
N PHE A 208 14.88 -1.82 8.03
CA PHE A 208 15.06 -0.41 7.63
C PHE A 208 14.74 0.60 8.73
N GLY A 209 14.67 0.17 10.00
CA GLY A 209 14.60 1.08 11.14
C GLY A 209 15.68 2.16 11.07
N GLY A 210 15.28 3.44 11.22
CA GLY A 210 16.18 4.59 11.07
C GLY A 210 16.58 4.98 9.64
N ARG A 211 16.12 4.22 8.62
CA ARG A 211 16.41 4.46 7.19
C ARG A 211 15.20 4.84 6.36
N LEU A 212 14.05 5.07 7.00
CA LEU A 212 12.89 5.69 6.37
C LEU A 212 13.17 7.19 6.20
N ARG A 213 12.99 7.68 4.97
CA ARG A 213 13.20 9.09 4.60
C ARG A 213 11.90 9.66 4.05
N ALA A 214 11.43 10.76 4.64
CA ALA A 214 10.23 11.43 4.17
C ALA A 214 10.50 12.20 2.87
N VAL A 215 9.56 12.10 1.92
CA VAL A 215 9.52 12.91 0.71
C VAL A 215 8.23 13.72 0.75
N PRO A 216 8.27 15.06 0.63
CA PRO A 216 7.07 15.86 0.65
C PRO A 216 6.21 15.61 -0.60
N GLU A 217 4.93 15.92 -0.49
CA GLU A 217 4.01 16.05 -1.62
C GLU A 217 3.48 17.48 -1.74
N ASP A 218 3.20 17.89 -2.97
CA ASP A 218 2.57 19.15 -3.34
C ASP A 218 1.15 18.91 -3.91
N ALA A 219 0.58 19.92 -4.57
CA ALA A 219 -0.74 19.80 -5.19
C ALA A 219 -0.80 18.75 -6.33
N GLU A 220 0.34 18.42 -6.92
CA GLU A 220 0.50 17.46 -8.01
C GLU A 220 0.96 16.06 -7.55
N GLY A 221 1.11 15.85 -6.24
CA GLY A 221 1.58 14.60 -5.65
C GLY A 221 3.02 14.68 -5.16
N VAL A 222 3.76 13.57 -5.21
CA VAL A 222 5.14 13.50 -4.73
C VAL A 222 6.04 14.55 -5.39
N ASP A 223 6.85 15.25 -4.59
CA ASP A 223 7.86 16.17 -5.10
C ASP A 223 9.09 15.38 -5.60
N THR A 224 9.08 15.08 -6.91
CA THR A 224 10.15 14.35 -7.60
C THR A 224 11.49 15.07 -7.59
N ALA A 225 11.51 16.41 -7.58
CA ALA A 225 12.74 17.18 -7.55
C ALA A 225 13.42 17.08 -6.18
N VAL A 226 12.64 17.15 -5.10
CA VAL A 226 13.15 16.89 -3.74
C VAL A 226 13.63 15.45 -3.62
N LEU A 227 12.84 14.47 -4.10
CA LEU A 227 13.24 13.06 -4.09
C LEU A 227 14.60 12.85 -4.77
N GLU A 228 14.78 13.36 -5.99
CA GLU A 228 16.03 13.18 -6.73
C GLU A 228 17.22 13.85 -6.02
N ARG A 229 17.03 15.06 -5.50
CA ARG A 229 18.07 15.79 -4.76
C ARG A 229 18.51 15.01 -3.52
N GLU A 230 17.57 14.56 -2.69
CA GLU A 230 17.87 13.86 -1.45
C GLU A 230 18.47 12.47 -1.70
N MET A 231 18.02 11.77 -2.74
CA MET A 231 18.63 10.51 -3.20
C MET A 231 20.09 10.72 -3.60
N SER A 232 20.38 11.73 -4.41
CA SER A 232 21.74 12.03 -4.87
C SER A 232 22.65 12.39 -3.69
N ALA A 233 22.18 13.25 -2.78
CA ALA A 233 22.94 13.62 -1.58
C ALA A 233 23.21 12.43 -0.66
N LEU A 234 22.29 11.45 -0.59
CA LEU A 234 22.51 10.22 0.17
C LEU A 234 23.55 9.32 -0.49
N GLU A 235 23.52 9.19 -1.83
CA GLU A 235 24.54 8.44 -2.57
C GLU A 235 25.94 9.05 -2.40
N GLU A 236 26.06 10.38 -2.48
CA GLU A 236 27.34 11.09 -2.32
C GLU A 236 27.94 10.89 -0.92
N ARG A 237 27.13 11.01 0.14
CA ARG A 237 27.57 10.73 1.53
C ARG A 237 28.03 9.29 1.68
N GLN A 238 27.28 8.35 1.12
CA GLN A 238 27.62 6.93 1.22
C GLN A 238 28.92 6.58 0.49
N GLN A 239 29.24 7.23 -0.62
CA GLN A 239 30.51 7.03 -1.32
C GLN A 239 31.70 7.49 -0.47
N GLN A 240 31.57 8.63 0.21
CA GLN A 240 32.58 9.14 1.14
C GLN A 240 32.80 8.17 2.32
N ASP A 241 31.71 7.59 2.84
CA ASP A 241 31.78 6.61 3.94
C ASP A 241 32.40 5.27 3.49
N GLU A 242 32.05 4.78 2.30
CA GLU A 242 32.59 3.53 1.72
C GLU A 242 34.08 3.63 1.36
N GLU A 243 34.59 4.82 0.99
CA GLU A 243 36.03 5.06 0.80
C GLU A 243 36.83 4.98 2.12
N SER A 244 36.15 5.13 3.26
CA SER A 244 36.74 5.14 4.59
C SER A 244 36.56 3.84 5.40
N ASN A 245 35.71 2.90 4.95
CA ASN A 245 35.32 1.73 5.75
C ASN A 245 35.10 0.45 4.93
N HIS A 246 35.22 -0.72 5.59
CA HIS A 246 35.12 -2.05 4.98
C HIS A 246 33.75 -2.34 4.31
N PRO A 247 33.69 -3.25 3.31
CA PRO A 247 32.51 -3.43 2.47
C PRO A 247 31.27 -3.86 3.25
N SER A 248 30.12 -3.30 2.85
CA SER A 248 28.80 -3.67 3.38
C SER A 248 28.58 -5.18 3.34
N ALA A 249 28.13 -5.75 4.45
CA ALA A 249 27.78 -7.16 4.53
C ALA A 249 26.64 -7.47 3.56
N LYS A 250 26.82 -8.44 2.67
CA LYS A 250 25.75 -8.92 1.80
C LYS A 250 25.02 -10.03 2.52
N TYR A 251 23.76 -9.79 2.89
CA TYR A 251 22.94 -10.79 3.59
C TYR A 251 22.19 -11.67 2.60
N LYS A 252 21.94 -11.17 1.38
CA LYS A 252 21.18 -11.89 0.36
C LYS A 252 22.06 -12.16 -0.86
N ASN A 253 21.95 -13.37 -1.38
CA ASN A 253 22.47 -13.71 -2.70
C ASN A 253 21.39 -13.41 -3.75
N PRO A 254 21.53 -12.36 -4.57
CA PRO A 254 20.63 -12.18 -5.70
C PRO A 254 20.87 -13.30 -6.70
N ASP A 255 19.87 -14.16 -6.89
CA ASP A 255 19.74 -15.01 -8.08
C ASP A 255 20.08 -14.19 -9.36
N PRO A 256 20.65 -14.79 -10.42
CA PRO A 256 21.03 -14.08 -11.65
C PRO A 256 19.97 -13.12 -12.21
N HIS A 257 18.68 -13.39 -11.95
CA HIS A 257 17.56 -12.60 -12.46
C HIS A 257 17.01 -11.58 -11.43
N ARG A 258 17.49 -11.60 -10.18
CA ARG A 258 16.98 -10.79 -9.07
C ARG A 258 17.84 -9.55 -8.86
N LYS A 259 17.21 -8.38 -8.76
CA LYS A 259 17.88 -7.11 -8.49
C LYS A 259 17.74 -6.73 -7.03
N ILE A 260 18.82 -6.29 -6.41
CA ILE A 260 18.77 -5.58 -5.12
C ILE A 260 18.91 -4.09 -5.40
N TYR A 261 17.96 -3.30 -4.90
CA TYR A 261 17.93 -1.86 -5.12
C TYR A 261 18.55 -1.10 -3.95
N ARG A 262 19.33 -0.05 -4.25
CA ARG A 262 19.88 0.86 -3.23
C ARG A 262 18.80 1.75 -2.63
N HIS A 263 17.74 2.04 -3.39
CA HIS A 263 16.63 2.87 -2.95
C HIS A 263 15.30 2.23 -3.30
N VAL A 264 14.35 2.30 -2.37
CA VAL A 264 12.95 1.93 -2.60
C VAL A 264 12.11 3.18 -2.41
N VAL A 265 11.16 3.41 -3.32
CA VAL A 265 10.18 4.51 -3.19
C VAL A 265 8.82 3.90 -2.92
N TYR A 266 8.20 4.30 -1.80
CA TYR A 266 6.84 3.93 -1.42
C TYR A 266 5.91 5.14 -1.56
N CYS A 267 4.88 4.98 -2.39
CA CYS A 267 3.85 5.99 -2.60
C CYS A 267 2.48 5.35 -2.87
N VAL A 268 1.42 6.09 -2.56
CA VAL A 268 0.03 5.76 -2.94
C VAL A 268 -0.44 6.84 -3.91
N PRO A 269 -0.25 6.65 -5.22
CA PRO A 269 -0.33 7.76 -6.16
C PRO A 269 -1.76 8.15 -6.54
N ALA A 270 -2.78 7.37 -6.14
CA ALA A 270 -4.18 7.68 -6.38
C ALA A 270 -4.93 7.67 -5.05
N PHE A 271 -5.54 8.81 -4.71
CA PHE A 271 -6.27 9.01 -3.45
C PHE A 271 -5.44 8.59 -2.22
N SER A 272 -4.24 9.16 -2.08
CA SER A 272 -3.28 8.83 -1.04
C SER A 272 -3.91 8.79 0.35
N ASN A 273 -3.53 7.83 1.18
CA ASN A 273 -3.91 7.78 2.58
C ASN A 273 -2.74 8.33 3.42
N PRO A 274 -2.89 9.44 4.17
CA PRO A 274 -4.17 10.09 4.54
C PRO A 274 -4.54 11.34 3.73
N SER A 275 -3.68 11.85 2.85
CA SER A 275 -3.84 13.22 2.30
C SER A 275 -4.93 13.38 1.24
N GLY A 276 -5.40 12.29 0.66
CA GLY A 276 -6.30 12.26 -0.49
C GLY A 276 -5.66 12.73 -1.81
N ARG A 277 -4.36 13.06 -1.83
CA ARG A 277 -3.67 13.55 -3.04
C ARG A 277 -3.61 12.49 -4.13
N THR A 278 -3.58 12.96 -5.38
CA THR A 278 -3.39 12.11 -6.56
C THR A 278 -2.24 12.66 -7.36
N THR A 279 -1.21 11.84 -7.55
CA THR A 279 -0.05 12.19 -8.37
C THR A 279 -0.49 12.35 -9.83
N THR A 280 -0.21 13.52 -10.41
CA THR A 280 -0.56 13.83 -11.81
C THR A 280 0.18 12.89 -12.77
N ARG A 281 -0.35 12.75 -14.00
CA ARG A 281 0.30 11.91 -15.02
C ARG A 281 1.73 12.37 -15.30
N ARG A 282 1.93 13.68 -15.50
CA ARG A 282 3.25 14.28 -15.71
C ARG A 282 4.22 13.86 -14.60
N ARG A 283 3.83 14.01 -13.34
CA ARG A 283 4.67 13.69 -12.18
C ARG A 283 4.99 12.19 -12.03
N ARG A 284 4.22 11.30 -12.66
CA ARG A 284 4.53 9.86 -12.73
C ARG A 284 5.51 9.51 -13.86
N GLU A 285 5.61 10.38 -14.86
CA GLU A 285 6.50 10.23 -16.02
C GLU A 285 7.86 10.90 -15.77
N ASP A 286 7.93 11.89 -14.87
CA ASP A 286 9.15 12.53 -14.35
C ASP A 286 10.02 11.58 -13.50
#